data_AF-A0A2T9YSB2-F1
#
_entry.id   AF-A0A2T9YSB2-F1
#
_cell.length_a   1.000
_cell.length_b   1.000
_cell.length_c   1.000
_cell.angle_alpha   90.00
_cell.angle_beta   90.00
_cell.angle_gamma   90.00
#
_symmetry.space_group_name_H-M   'P 1'
#
loop_
_entity.id
_entity.type
_entity.pdbx_description
1 polymer ?
#
loop_
_entity_poly.entity_id
_entity_poly.type
_entity_poly.pdbx_seq_one_letter_code
_entity_poly.pdbx_strand_id
1 'polypeptide(L)'
;MFKNLILLSCIVFSVLAYNKSHSECIRKYGSGSFKSPKDNCNTCTCGPNGVIACTLKACIPDRTDDNKKRNKCIRKYGSGSFKSPKDNCNTCTCGPNGACIPDRTDDDKKRDECIRKYGSDSFINPKDNCNTCTCGPNGVVACTLKACIPDRTDDNKKRDECIRKYGSGSFKSPKDNCNTCTCGPNGVIACTLIGCVNPIGSSNPNA
;
A
#
# COMPACT_ATOMS: atom_id res chain seq x y z
N MET A 1 11.54 -57.91 69.66
CA MET A 1 11.06 -56.62 70.21
C MET A 1 11.77 -55.39 69.60
N PHE A 2 13.10 -55.41 69.40
CA PHE A 2 13.84 -54.28 68.81
C PHE A 2 13.42 -53.85 67.39
N LYS A 3 13.05 -54.78 66.49
CA LYS A 3 12.56 -54.44 65.13
C LYS A 3 11.31 -53.56 65.13
N ASN A 4 10.37 -53.81 66.04
CA ASN A 4 9.14 -53.02 66.14
C ASN A 4 9.41 -51.63 66.74
N LEU A 5 10.36 -51.50 67.66
CA LEU A 5 10.73 -50.22 68.26
C LEU A 5 11.46 -49.30 67.27
N ILE A 6 12.33 -49.87 66.42
CA ILE A 6 13.00 -49.14 65.33
C ILE A 6 11.98 -48.71 64.26
N LEU A 7 11.03 -49.59 63.90
CA LEU A 7 9.99 -49.26 62.93
C LEU A 7 9.07 -48.12 63.42
N LEU A 8 8.62 -48.16 64.68
CA LEU A 8 7.84 -47.08 65.27
C LEU A 8 8.61 -45.75 65.31
N SER A 9 9.89 -45.79 65.68
CA SER A 9 10.79 -44.63 65.69
C SER A 9 10.87 -43.97 64.30
N CYS A 10 11.13 -44.74 63.24
CA CYS A 10 11.23 -44.22 61.88
C CYS A 10 9.92 -43.60 61.38
N ILE A 11 8.78 -44.18 61.73
CA ILE A 11 7.45 -43.65 61.38
C ILE A 11 7.22 -42.30 62.08
N VAL A 12 7.53 -42.19 63.37
CA VAL A 12 7.36 -40.94 64.14
C VAL A 12 8.25 -39.83 63.58
N PHE A 13 9.53 -40.12 63.28
CA PHE A 13 10.42 -39.13 62.67
C PHE A 13 9.93 -38.65 61.31
N SER A 14 9.39 -39.56 60.49
CA SER A 14 8.87 -39.23 59.17
C SER A 14 7.62 -38.35 59.24
N VAL A 15 6.70 -38.62 60.18
CA VAL A 15 5.49 -37.81 60.43
C VAL A 15 5.85 -36.42 60.97
N LEU A 16 6.84 -36.32 61.87
CA LEU A 16 7.30 -35.03 62.40
C LEU A 16 7.99 -34.18 61.32
N ALA A 17 8.85 -34.78 60.50
CA ALA A 17 9.51 -34.09 59.39
C ALA A 17 8.49 -33.58 58.35
N TYR A 18 7.49 -34.40 58.02
CA TYR A 18 6.37 -34.06 57.15
C TYR A 18 5.59 -32.82 57.63
N ASN A 19 5.20 -32.81 58.91
CA ASN A 19 4.43 -31.70 59.49
C ASN A 19 5.24 -30.39 59.54
N LYS A 20 6.57 -30.47 59.67
CA LYS A 20 7.44 -29.31 59.65
C LYS A 20 7.44 -28.62 58.28
N SER A 21 7.62 -29.37 57.19
CA SER A 21 7.65 -28.78 55.85
C SER A 21 6.31 -28.16 55.43
N HIS A 22 5.18 -28.77 55.81
CA HIS A 22 3.87 -28.20 55.55
C HIS A 22 3.64 -26.86 56.27
N SER A 23 4.00 -26.79 57.56
CA SER A 23 3.84 -25.57 58.34
C SER A 23 4.74 -24.42 57.85
N GLU A 24 5.95 -24.72 57.36
CA GLU A 24 6.82 -23.72 56.73
C GLU A 24 6.22 -23.13 55.45
N CYS A 25 5.58 -23.97 54.61
CA CYS A 25 4.86 -23.50 53.43
C CYS A 25 3.71 -22.56 53.82
N ILE A 26 2.85 -22.98 54.76
CA ILE A 26 1.72 -22.17 55.24
C ILE A 26 2.20 -20.84 55.81
N ARG A 27 3.30 -20.84 56.57
CA ARG A 27 3.89 -19.61 57.13
C ARG A 27 4.32 -18.63 56.02
N LYS A 28 4.81 -19.14 54.89
CA LYS A 28 5.31 -18.31 53.79
C LYS A 28 4.20 -17.79 52.86
N TYR A 29 3.19 -18.61 52.58
CA TYR A 29 2.20 -18.32 51.54
C TYR A 29 0.75 -18.16 52.05
N GLY A 30 0.51 -18.44 53.33
CA GLY A 30 -0.81 -18.43 53.94
C GLY A 30 -1.45 -19.82 53.98
N SER A 31 -2.47 -19.96 54.84
CA SER A 31 -3.34 -21.13 54.86
C SER A 31 -4.38 -21.03 53.74
N GLY A 32 -4.58 -22.12 53.00
CA GLY A 32 -5.53 -22.18 51.89
C GLY A 32 -4.91 -21.87 50.52
N SER A 33 -5.73 -21.35 49.60
CA SER A 33 -5.32 -21.02 48.23
C SER A 33 -4.71 -19.61 48.16
N PHE A 34 -3.58 -19.47 47.46
CA PHE A 34 -2.86 -18.22 47.24
C PHE A 34 -2.47 -18.04 45.77
N LYS A 35 -2.02 -16.84 45.38
CA LYS A 35 -1.62 -16.56 43.98
C LYS A 35 -0.29 -17.23 43.64
N SER A 36 -0.19 -17.78 42.42
CA SER A 36 1.07 -18.33 41.90
C SER A 36 2.20 -17.30 41.99
N PRO A 37 3.38 -17.67 42.53
CA PRO A 37 4.55 -16.80 42.49
C PRO A 37 5.19 -16.70 41.10
N LYS A 38 4.77 -17.55 40.15
CA LYS A 38 5.38 -17.70 38.83
C LYS A 38 4.58 -17.07 37.69
N ASP A 39 3.30 -16.78 37.93
CA ASP A 39 2.38 -16.31 36.91
C ASP A 39 1.21 -15.53 37.53
N ASN A 40 0.38 -14.92 36.68
CA ASN A 40 -0.69 -14.01 37.09
C ASN A 40 -2.08 -14.67 37.17
N CYS A 41 -2.23 -15.95 36.81
CA CYS A 41 -3.55 -16.55 36.60
C CYS A 41 -3.79 -17.86 37.37
N ASN A 42 -2.73 -18.53 37.78
CA ASN A 42 -2.80 -19.75 38.58
C ASN A 42 -2.89 -19.44 40.07
N THR A 43 -3.59 -20.32 40.77
CA THR A 43 -3.65 -20.34 42.23
C THR A 43 -3.02 -21.60 42.75
N CYS A 44 -2.39 -21.52 43.91
CA CYS A 44 -1.66 -22.61 44.52
C CYS A 44 -2.08 -22.86 45.96
N THR A 45 -1.81 -24.07 46.45
CA THR A 45 -2.05 -24.48 47.83
C THR A 45 -0.82 -25.22 48.37
N CYS A 46 -0.58 -25.11 49.68
CA CYS A 46 0.45 -25.90 50.34
C CYS A 46 0.02 -27.35 50.44
N GLY A 47 0.76 -28.22 49.76
CA GLY A 47 0.58 -29.66 49.83
C GLY A 47 1.15 -30.26 51.13
N PRO A 48 0.80 -31.52 51.41
CA PRO A 48 1.15 -32.22 52.64
C PRO A 48 2.65 -32.27 52.99
N ASN A 49 3.53 -32.27 51.98
CA ASN A 49 5.00 -32.28 52.18
C ASN A 49 5.62 -30.86 52.15
N GLY A 50 4.81 -29.80 52.24
CA GLY A 50 5.27 -28.41 52.03
C GLY A 50 5.51 -28.03 50.57
N VAL A 51 5.28 -28.94 49.63
CA VAL A 51 5.36 -28.68 48.19
C VAL A 51 4.12 -27.89 47.74
N ILE A 52 4.34 -26.83 46.98
CA ILE A 52 3.27 -26.02 46.42
C ILE A 52 2.65 -26.74 45.23
N ALA A 53 1.34 -26.98 45.26
CA ALA A 53 0.57 -27.47 44.13
C ALA A 53 -0.24 -26.31 43.53
N CYS A 54 -0.13 -26.09 42.21
CA CYS A 54 -0.80 -24.99 41.52
C CYS A 54 -1.77 -25.51 40.46
N THR A 55 -2.80 -24.71 40.14
CA THR A 55 -3.58 -24.92 38.92
C THR A 55 -2.68 -24.78 37.69
N LEU A 56 -3.09 -25.39 36.56
CA LEU A 56 -2.36 -25.37 35.30
C LEU A 56 -3.17 -24.70 34.19
N LYS A 57 -3.59 -23.46 34.44
CA LYS A 57 -4.23 -22.61 33.43
C LYS A 57 -3.16 -22.07 32.49
N ALA A 58 -3.47 -22.04 31.20
CA ALA A 58 -2.70 -21.29 30.23
C ALA A 58 -2.91 -19.79 30.50
N CYS A 59 -1.91 -19.13 31.07
CA CYS A 59 -2.00 -17.72 31.41
C CYS A 59 -1.77 -16.85 30.16
N ILE A 60 -2.65 -15.87 29.98
CA ILE A 60 -2.47 -14.83 28.97
C ILE A 60 -1.39 -13.86 29.49
N PRO A 61 -0.39 -13.47 28.67
CA PRO A 61 0.61 -12.49 29.06
C PRO A 61 -0.03 -11.23 29.63
N ASP A 62 0.53 -10.71 30.72
CA ASP A 62 -0.02 -9.54 31.36
C ASP A 62 0.11 -8.31 30.43
N ARG A 63 -1.02 -7.81 29.92
CA ARG A 63 -1.08 -6.66 29.00
C ARG A 63 -0.82 -5.32 29.69
N THR A 64 -0.51 -5.33 30.98
CA THR A 64 -0.19 -4.13 31.78
C THR A 64 1.01 -3.38 31.21
N ASP A 65 2.06 -4.10 30.79
CA ASP A 65 3.24 -3.48 30.18
C ASP A 65 2.95 -2.87 28.81
N ASP A 66 2.15 -3.53 27.99
CA ASP A 66 1.74 -3.02 26.69
C ASP A 66 0.87 -1.77 26.88
N ASN A 67 -0.13 -1.81 27.76
CA ASN A 67 -0.91 -0.63 28.13
C ASN A 67 -0.05 0.52 28.65
N LYS A 68 0.99 0.24 29.45
CA LYS A 68 1.95 1.25 29.92
C LYS A 68 2.73 1.87 28.75
N LYS A 69 3.20 1.06 27.81
CA LYS A 69 3.89 1.53 26.59
C LYS A 69 2.97 2.34 25.69
N ARG A 70 1.72 1.90 25.47
CA ARG A 70 0.70 2.65 24.74
C ARG A 70 0.42 4.00 25.40
N ASN A 71 0.22 4.03 26.72
CA ASN A 71 -0.02 5.27 27.45
C ASN A 71 1.19 6.22 27.44
N LYS A 72 2.41 5.69 27.32
CA LYS A 72 3.61 6.50 27.09
C LYS A 72 3.61 7.12 25.68
N CYS A 73 3.22 6.34 24.66
CA CYS A 73 3.04 6.86 23.30
C CYS A 73 1.98 7.97 23.26
N ILE A 74 0.80 7.73 23.84
CA ILE A 74 -0.31 8.71 23.87
C ILE A 74 0.10 10.00 24.57
N ARG A 75 0.84 9.92 25.68
CA ARG A 75 1.37 11.13 26.37
C ARG A 75 2.35 11.93 25.52
N LYS A 76 3.09 11.28 24.62
CA LYS A 76 4.10 11.93 23.79
C LYS A 76 3.52 12.52 22.50
N TYR A 77 2.58 11.83 21.88
CA TYR A 77 2.10 12.15 20.53
C TYR A 77 0.60 12.48 20.45
N GLY A 78 -0.14 12.29 21.53
CA GLY A 78 -1.59 12.39 21.57
C GLY A 78 -2.28 11.05 21.35
N SER A 79 -3.59 11.02 21.63
CA SER A 79 -4.45 9.85 21.41
C SER A 79 -4.97 9.72 19.98
N GLY A 80 -4.88 10.80 19.19
CA GLY A 80 -5.26 10.83 17.79
C GLY A 80 -4.12 10.45 16.84
N SER A 81 -4.38 10.57 15.54
CA SER A 81 -3.39 10.38 14.49
C SER A 81 -2.29 11.45 14.54
N PHE A 82 -1.02 11.06 14.46
CA PHE A 82 0.15 11.93 14.51
C PHE A 82 1.17 11.60 13.41
N LYS A 83 2.00 12.57 13.01
CA LYS A 83 3.04 12.31 11.99
C LYS A 83 4.07 11.31 12.50
N SER A 84 4.41 10.33 11.66
CA SER A 84 5.40 9.31 12.00
C SER A 84 6.72 9.97 12.44
N PRO A 85 7.29 9.60 13.58
CA PRO A 85 8.61 10.08 13.99
C PRO A 85 9.75 9.46 13.18
N LYS A 86 9.47 8.38 12.43
CA LYS A 86 10.47 7.60 11.69
C LYS A 86 10.51 7.94 10.20
N ASP A 87 9.44 8.55 9.70
CA ASP A 87 9.30 8.91 8.31
C ASP A 87 8.37 10.13 8.19
N ASN A 88 8.53 10.88 7.12
CA ASN A 88 7.83 12.14 6.85
C ASN A 88 6.51 11.96 6.07
N CYS A 89 6.06 10.72 5.85
CA CYS A 89 4.92 10.40 4.98
C CYS A 89 3.74 9.82 5.76
N ASN A 90 4.00 8.88 6.68
CA ASN A 90 2.98 8.16 7.41
C ASN A 90 2.37 9.04 8.50
N THR A 91 1.07 8.88 8.69
CA THR A 91 0.40 9.25 9.93
C THR A 91 0.21 7.98 10.74
N CYS A 92 0.31 8.07 12.06
CA CYS A 92 0.37 6.96 12.99
C CYS A 92 -0.67 7.09 14.08
N THR A 93 -1.12 5.96 14.61
CA THR A 93 -1.78 5.87 15.92
C THR A 93 -0.97 4.99 16.89
N CYS A 94 -1.20 5.16 18.19
CA CYS A 94 -0.49 4.41 19.22
C CYS A 94 -1.06 3.00 19.38
N GLY A 95 -0.32 1.99 18.91
CA GLY A 95 -0.66 0.58 19.03
C GLY A 95 -0.50 0.01 20.45
N PRO A 96 -0.91 -1.26 20.66
CA PRO A 96 -0.89 -1.92 21.97
C PRO A 96 0.46 -1.86 22.68
N ASN A 97 1.57 -1.97 21.95
CA ASN A 97 2.92 -1.96 22.53
C ASN A 97 3.57 -0.57 22.50
N GLY A 98 2.78 0.50 22.28
CA GLY A 98 3.29 1.87 22.07
C GLY A 98 4.00 2.07 20.73
N ALA A 99 3.91 1.10 19.81
CA ALA A 99 4.41 1.22 18.44
C ALA A 99 3.49 2.14 17.60
N CYS A 100 4.06 2.85 16.64
CA CYS A 100 3.26 3.49 15.59
C CYS A 100 2.61 2.39 14.75
N ILE A 101 1.29 2.46 14.63
CA ILE A 101 0.52 1.75 13.60
C ILE A 101 0.24 2.78 12.51
N PRO A 102 0.78 2.62 11.29
CA PRO A 102 0.54 3.58 10.22
C PRO A 102 -0.92 3.52 9.77
N ASP A 103 -1.51 4.69 9.56
CA ASP A 103 -2.88 4.86 9.07
C ASP A 103 -3.02 4.52 7.58
N ARG A 104 -1.89 4.37 6.87
CA ARG A 104 -1.81 4.02 5.44
C ARG A 104 -0.78 2.93 5.23
N THR A 105 -1.10 2.00 4.34
CA THR A 105 -0.25 0.89 3.94
C THR A 105 0.78 1.31 2.88
N ASP A 106 1.78 0.49 2.63
CA ASP A 106 2.71 0.73 1.50
C ASP A 106 1.99 0.70 0.14
N ASP A 107 0.89 -0.05 0.04
CA ASP A 107 0.04 -0.14 -1.14
C ASP A 107 -0.64 1.22 -1.42
N ASP A 108 -1.06 1.92 -0.36
CA ASP A 108 -1.62 3.27 -0.45
C ASP A 108 -0.59 4.27 -0.98
N LYS A 109 0.68 4.13 -0.59
CA LYS A 109 1.77 5.01 -1.09
C LYS A 109 2.00 4.82 -2.58
N LYS A 110 2.01 3.58 -3.05
CA LYS A 110 2.19 3.28 -4.48
C LYS A 110 1.01 3.80 -5.30
N ARG A 111 -0.21 3.74 -4.76
CA ARG A 111 -1.38 4.36 -5.39
C ARG A 111 -1.24 5.89 -5.46
N ASP A 112 -0.82 6.54 -4.36
CA ASP A 112 -0.57 8.00 -4.36
C ASP A 112 0.54 8.41 -5.35
N GLU A 113 1.58 7.59 -5.51
CA GLU A 113 2.62 7.81 -6.53
C GLU A 113 2.06 7.73 -7.94
N CYS A 114 1.19 6.75 -8.23
CA CYS A 114 0.46 6.67 -9.48
C CYS A 114 -0.38 7.92 -9.73
N ILE A 115 -1.16 8.37 -8.74
CA ILE A 115 -1.97 9.60 -8.84
C ILE A 115 -1.07 10.81 -9.11
N ARG A 116 0.07 10.93 -8.43
CA ARG A 116 1.02 12.04 -8.62
C ARG A 116 1.62 12.03 -10.02
N LYS A 117 1.89 10.84 -10.57
CA LYS A 117 2.45 10.66 -11.92
C LYS A 117 1.45 11.08 -13.01
N TYR A 118 0.18 10.74 -12.86
CA TYR A 118 -0.83 10.98 -13.88
C TYR A 118 -1.75 12.18 -13.60
N GLY A 119 -1.60 12.82 -12.44
CA GLY A 119 -2.36 13.99 -12.00
C GLY A 119 -3.73 13.66 -11.40
N SER A 120 -4.24 12.45 -11.59
CA SER A 120 -5.55 12.03 -11.10
C SER A 120 -5.64 10.52 -10.90
N ASP A 121 -6.61 10.09 -10.10
CA ASP A 121 -6.90 8.66 -9.85
C ASP A 121 -7.50 7.96 -11.07
N SER A 122 -8.22 8.71 -11.92
CA SER A 122 -8.72 8.28 -13.21
C SER A 122 -8.23 9.24 -14.29
N PHE A 123 -7.58 8.73 -15.33
CA PHE A 123 -6.90 9.51 -16.36
C PHE A 123 -7.05 8.87 -17.75
N ILE A 124 -6.88 9.66 -18.81
CA ILE A 124 -6.84 9.13 -20.18
C ILE A 124 -5.46 8.56 -20.46
N ASN A 125 -5.39 7.36 -21.04
CA ASN A 125 -4.15 6.68 -21.38
C ASN A 125 -3.35 7.55 -22.37
N PRO A 126 -2.16 8.05 -22.00
CA PRO A 126 -1.38 8.94 -22.87
C PRO A 126 -0.86 8.24 -24.13
N LYS A 127 -0.89 6.90 -24.21
CA LYS A 127 -0.44 6.16 -25.39
C LYS A 127 -1.46 6.11 -26.52
N ASP A 128 -2.73 6.00 -26.18
CA ASP A 128 -3.82 5.84 -27.16
C ASP A 128 -4.83 7.00 -27.15
N ASN A 129 -4.73 7.89 -26.16
CA ASN A 129 -5.59 9.06 -25.95
C ASN A 129 -7.10 8.76 -25.96
N CYS A 130 -7.50 7.54 -25.59
CA CYS A 130 -8.87 7.07 -25.74
C CYS A 130 -9.31 6.14 -24.59
N ASN A 131 -8.45 5.21 -24.18
CA ASN A 131 -8.75 4.35 -23.04
C ASN A 131 -8.62 5.12 -21.74
N THR A 132 -9.60 4.99 -20.85
CA THR A 132 -9.51 5.51 -19.48
C THR A 132 -8.76 4.50 -18.62
N CYS A 133 -7.85 4.98 -17.80
CA CYS A 133 -7.07 4.23 -16.83
C CYS A 133 -7.36 4.68 -15.41
N THR A 134 -7.12 3.80 -14.43
CA THR A 134 -7.31 4.07 -13.01
C THR A 134 -6.14 3.54 -12.19
N CYS A 135 -5.74 4.28 -11.17
CA CYS A 135 -4.73 3.87 -10.20
C CYS A 135 -5.33 2.91 -9.16
N GLY A 136 -5.05 1.62 -9.31
CA GLY A 136 -5.48 0.58 -8.39
C GLY A 136 -4.62 0.44 -7.13
N PRO A 137 -4.95 -0.53 -6.26
CA PRO A 137 -4.10 -0.93 -5.14
C PRO A 137 -2.67 -1.22 -5.62
N ASN A 138 -1.67 -0.96 -4.77
CA ASN A 138 -0.27 -1.13 -5.12
C ASN A 138 0.23 -0.27 -6.31
N GLY A 139 -0.52 0.76 -6.73
CA GLY A 139 -0.14 1.60 -7.86
C GLY A 139 -0.26 0.92 -9.23
N VAL A 140 -0.93 -0.24 -9.30
CA VAL A 140 -1.19 -0.93 -10.57
C VAL A 140 -2.16 -0.10 -11.40
N VAL A 141 -1.78 0.20 -12.64
CA VAL A 141 -2.63 0.92 -13.58
C VAL A 141 -3.49 -0.10 -14.33
N ALA A 142 -4.81 0.03 -14.22
CA ALA A 142 -5.77 -0.73 -15.01
C ALA A 142 -6.46 0.19 -15.99
N CYS A 143 -6.56 -0.21 -17.26
CA CYS A 143 -7.19 0.59 -18.31
C CYS A 143 -8.35 -0.16 -18.95
N THR A 144 -9.33 0.60 -19.43
CA THR A 144 -10.35 0.10 -20.35
C THR A 144 -9.71 -0.39 -21.66
N LEU A 145 -10.40 -1.28 -22.37
CA LEU A 145 -9.94 -1.89 -23.63
C LEU A 145 -10.92 -1.57 -24.76
N LYS A 146 -11.07 -0.28 -25.06
CA LYS A 146 -11.85 0.19 -26.21
C LYS A 146 -11.01 0.06 -27.47
N ALA A 147 -11.68 -0.26 -28.59
CA ALA A 147 -11.10 -0.09 -29.90
C ALA A 147 -10.95 1.41 -30.17
N CYS A 148 -9.72 1.91 -30.05
CA CYS A 148 -9.41 3.32 -30.28
C CYS A 148 -9.17 3.55 -31.76
N ILE A 149 -9.90 4.49 -32.35
CA ILE A 149 -9.63 4.95 -33.71
C ILE A 149 -8.30 5.72 -33.63
N PRO A 150 -7.28 5.35 -34.44
CA PRO A 150 -6.03 6.08 -34.46
C PRO A 150 -6.32 7.55 -34.74
N ASP A 151 -5.76 8.40 -33.89
CA ASP A 151 -6.02 9.84 -33.94
C ASP A 151 -5.61 10.35 -35.32
N ARG A 152 -6.58 10.80 -36.12
CA ARG A 152 -6.34 11.39 -37.46
C ARG A 152 -5.66 12.76 -37.36
N THR A 153 -5.14 13.14 -36.19
CA THR A 153 -4.43 14.40 -35.97
C THR A 153 -3.20 14.52 -36.84
N ASP A 154 -2.47 13.45 -37.16
CA ASP A 154 -1.35 13.53 -38.09
C ASP A 154 -1.79 13.77 -39.53
N ASP A 155 -2.89 13.15 -39.95
CA ASP A 155 -3.50 13.37 -41.26
C ASP A 155 -4.07 14.79 -41.39
N ASN A 156 -4.69 15.29 -40.32
CA ASN A 156 -5.16 16.66 -40.22
C ASN A 156 -4.00 17.65 -40.19
N LYS A 157 -2.92 17.38 -39.44
CA LYS A 157 -1.70 18.22 -39.42
C LYS A 157 -1.08 18.36 -40.81
N LYS A 158 -0.97 17.25 -41.55
CA LYS A 158 -0.43 17.28 -42.93
C LYS A 158 -1.33 18.06 -43.87
N ARG A 159 -2.65 17.93 -43.72
CA ARG A 159 -3.62 18.75 -44.47
C ARG A 159 -3.53 20.23 -44.10
N ASP A 160 -3.41 20.55 -42.82
CA ASP A 160 -3.27 21.93 -42.32
C ASP A 160 -1.96 22.56 -42.77
N GLU A 161 -0.88 21.78 -42.87
CA GLU A 161 0.39 22.22 -43.45
C GLU A 161 0.24 22.55 -44.94
N CYS A 162 -0.46 21.69 -45.71
CA CYS A 162 -0.79 21.98 -47.11
C CYS A 162 -1.63 23.27 -47.22
N ILE A 163 -2.66 23.43 -46.39
CA ILE A 163 -3.53 24.61 -46.37
C ILE A 163 -2.74 25.87 -46.01
N ARG A 164 -1.80 25.80 -45.07
CA ARG A 164 -0.94 26.92 -44.70
C ARG A 164 -0.02 27.35 -45.85
N LYS A 165 0.44 26.38 -46.64
CA LYS A 165 1.37 26.61 -47.76
C LYS A 165 0.68 27.11 -49.03
N TYR A 166 -0.50 26.60 -49.34
CA TYR A 166 -1.17 26.82 -50.63
C TYR A 166 -2.55 27.46 -50.54
N GLY A 167 -3.10 27.63 -49.33
CA GLY A 167 -4.44 28.12 -49.07
C GLY A 167 -5.48 27.00 -48.90
N SER A 168 -6.62 27.35 -48.32
CA SER A 168 -7.74 26.42 -48.07
C SER A 168 -8.60 26.14 -49.31
N GLY A 169 -8.46 26.96 -50.35
CA GLY A 169 -9.16 26.84 -51.62
C GLY A 169 -8.36 26.11 -52.71
N SER A 170 -8.85 26.18 -53.94
CA SER A 170 -8.08 25.73 -55.10
C SER A 170 -6.93 26.71 -55.39
N PHE A 171 -5.76 26.18 -55.73
CA PHE A 171 -4.55 26.95 -56.04
C PHE A 171 -3.92 26.49 -57.37
N LYS A 172 -3.01 27.28 -57.93
CA LYS A 172 -2.33 26.94 -59.19
C LYS A 172 -1.33 25.80 -58.99
N SER A 173 -1.26 24.87 -59.94
CA SER A 173 -0.31 23.75 -59.91
C SER A 173 1.12 24.25 -59.72
N PRO A 174 1.88 23.70 -58.76
CA PRO A 174 3.30 24.01 -58.63
C PRO A 174 4.15 23.44 -59.78
N LYS A 175 3.58 22.58 -60.64
CA LYS A 175 4.29 21.84 -61.68
C LYS A 175 4.03 22.37 -63.10
N ASP A 176 3.00 23.19 -63.28
CA ASP A 176 2.56 23.67 -64.59
C ASP A 176 1.69 24.95 -64.45
N ASN A 177 1.31 25.56 -65.58
CA ASN A 177 0.59 26.83 -65.61
C ASN A 177 -0.93 26.70 -65.81
N CYS A 178 -1.45 25.50 -66.09
CA CYS A 178 -2.84 25.32 -66.51
C CYS A 178 -3.68 24.56 -65.49
N ASN A 179 -3.09 23.64 -64.72
CA ASN A 179 -3.79 22.85 -63.73
C ASN A 179 -4.01 23.62 -62.43
N THR A 180 -5.11 23.28 -61.77
CA THR A 180 -5.43 23.73 -60.42
C THR A 180 -5.41 22.55 -59.47
N CYS A 181 -5.02 22.79 -58.23
CA CYS A 181 -4.89 21.77 -57.21
C CYS A 181 -5.62 22.15 -55.92
N THR A 182 -5.91 21.15 -55.10
CA THR A 182 -6.49 21.30 -53.76
C THR A 182 -5.74 20.42 -52.76
N CYS A 183 -5.81 20.79 -51.48
CA CYS A 183 -5.28 19.99 -50.38
C CYS A 183 -6.26 18.87 -50.02
N GLY A 184 -5.90 17.63 -50.36
CA GLY A 184 -6.64 16.43 -50.01
C GLY A 184 -6.33 15.91 -48.61
N PRO A 185 -6.92 14.76 -48.22
CA PRO A 185 -6.58 14.06 -46.99
C PRO A 185 -5.07 13.81 -46.89
N ASN A 186 -4.53 13.86 -45.67
CA ASN A 186 -3.13 13.56 -45.35
C ASN A 186 -2.12 14.50 -46.01
N GLY A 187 -2.56 15.70 -46.43
CA GLY A 187 -1.71 16.70 -47.09
C GLY A 187 -1.36 16.40 -48.54
N VAL A 188 -1.99 15.40 -49.16
CA VAL A 188 -1.75 15.06 -50.56
C VAL A 188 -2.36 16.14 -51.46
N ILE A 189 -1.57 16.67 -52.39
CA ILE A 189 -2.03 17.63 -53.39
C ILE A 189 -2.72 16.87 -54.53
N ALA A 190 -4.00 17.14 -54.73
CA ALA A 190 -4.77 16.61 -55.85
C ALA A 190 -4.95 17.70 -56.92
N CYS A 191 -4.51 17.46 -58.15
CA CYS A 191 -4.58 18.43 -59.24
C CYS A 191 -5.51 17.95 -60.37
N THR A 192 -6.05 18.90 -61.12
CA THR A 192 -6.63 18.61 -62.44
C THR A 192 -5.55 18.05 -63.37
N LEU A 193 -5.95 17.30 -64.40
CA LEU A 193 -5.05 16.68 -65.39
C LEU A 193 -5.40 17.17 -66.79
N ILE A 194 -5.37 18.49 -66.98
CA ILE A 194 -5.56 19.16 -68.26
C ILE A 194 -4.20 19.22 -68.96
N GLY A 195 -4.17 18.89 -70.25
CA GLY A 195 -2.98 19.04 -71.09
C GLY A 195 -2.67 20.52 -71.28
N CYS A 196 -1.55 21.00 -70.74
CA CYS A 196 -1.16 22.40 -70.87
C CYS A 196 -0.64 22.68 -72.27
N VAL A 197 -1.29 23.59 -72.99
CA VAL A 197 -0.82 24.08 -74.28
C VAL A 197 0.11 25.26 -73.99
N ASN A 198 1.41 25.10 -74.26
CA ASN A 198 2.31 26.24 -74.28
C ASN A 198 1.98 27.08 -75.52
N PRO A 199 1.62 28.37 -75.40
CA PRO A 199 1.50 29.21 -76.57
C PRO A 199 2.87 29.27 -77.26
N ILE A 200 2.93 28.76 -78.49
CA ILE A 200 4.06 28.93 -79.39
C ILE A 200 4.24 30.44 -79.58
N GLY A 201 5.47 30.91 -79.39
CA GLY A 201 5.82 32.30 -79.15
C GLY A 201 5.11 33.32 -80.05
N SER A 202 4.50 34.32 -79.42
CA SER A 202 4.22 35.60 -80.06
C SER A 202 5.54 36.29 -80.36
N SER A 203 6.03 36.13 -81.60
CA SER A 203 7.02 37.05 -82.17
C SER A 203 6.50 38.47 -82.07
N ASN A 204 7.18 39.30 -81.27
CA ASN A 204 6.97 40.73 -81.17
C ASN A 204 7.22 41.39 -82.54
N PRO A 205 6.25 42.09 -83.18
CA PRO A 205 6.47 42.76 -84.46
C PRO A 205 7.03 44.19 -84.32
N ASN A 206 7.60 44.57 -83.18
CA ASN A 206 8.28 45.86 -83.02
C ASN A 206 9.65 45.68 -82.34
N ALA A 207 10.68 45.45 -83.16
CA ALA A 207 12.09 45.65 -82.87
C ALA A 207 12.77 46.19 -84.15
#